data_AF-A0A2V0NSP1-F1
#
_entry.id   AF-A0A2V0NSP1-F1
#
_cell.length_a   1.000
_cell.length_b   1.000
_cell.length_c   1.000
_cell.angle_alpha   90.00
_cell.angle_beta   90.00
_cell.angle_gamma   90.00
#
_symmetry.space_group_name_H-M   'P 1'
#
loop_
_entity.id
_entity.type
_entity.pdbx_description
1 polymer ?
#
loop_
_entity_poly.entity_id
_entity_poly.type
_entity_poly.pdbx_seq_one_letter_code
_entity_poly.pdbx_strand_id
1 'polypeptide(L)'
;MSAPPAAPARARAAAAKAAPAPPLRLEDLACAGAALRGQPPERAIAALHQAAVDAGRDMYVDPQSGYNVFTSAALARRPCCGNRCRHCPYEHANVAENKAARQRNRQQQRQEQQQQQREQQQREQQEQEKPGGWQDGTLSW
;
A
#
# COMPACT_ATOMS: atom_id res chain seq x y z
N MET A 1 33.32 -16.24 -65.03
CA MET A 1 33.33 -15.88 -63.60
C MET A 1 31.90 -15.57 -63.19
N SER A 2 31.12 -16.63 -62.91
CA SER A 2 29.70 -16.53 -62.59
C SER A 2 29.54 -16.37 -61.08
N ALA A 3 28.85 -15.31 -60.66
CA ALA A 3 28.53 -15.07 -59.26
C ALA A 3 27.50 -16.10 -58.74
N PRO A 4 27.59 -16.53 -57.47
CA PRO A 4 26.60 -17.42 -56.88
C PRO A 4 25.28 -16.69 -56.56
N PRO A 5 24.13 -17.40 -56.53
CA PRO A 5 22.84 -16.79 -56.26
C PRO A 5 22.69 -16.39 -54.79
N ALA A 6 21.98 -15.29 -54.56
CA ALA A 6 21.70 -14.75 -53.23
C ALA A 6 20.77 -15.69 -52.42
N ALA A 7 21.11 -15.90 -51.15
CA ALA A 7 20.29 -16.69 -50.22
C ALA A 7 18.97 -15.97 -49.88
N PRO A 8 17.87 -16.70 -49.60
CA PRO A 8 16.58 -16.08 -49.32
C PRO A 8 16.59 -15.41 -47.94
N ALA A 9 16.00 -14.21 -47.87
CA ALA A 9 15.77 -13.50 -46.63
C ALA A 9 14.84 -14.31 -45.72
N ARG A 10 15.28 -14.61 -44.49
CA ARG A 10 14.44 -15.23 -43.47
C ARG A 10 13.34 -14.25 -43.04
N ALA A 11 12.10 -14.54 -43.41
CA ALA A 11 10.95 -13.81 -42.89
C ALA A 11 10.87 -14.00 -41.36
N ARG A 12 10.86 -12.89 -40.61
CA ARG A 12 10.55 -12.91 -39.18
C ARG A 12 9.04 -13.08 -39.03
N ALA A 13 8.60 -14.24 -38.55
CA ALA A 13 7.23 -14.42 -38.11
C ALA A 13 6.98 -13.54 -36.87
N ALA A 14 6.18 -12.48 -37.02
CA ALA A 14 5.63 -11.77 -35.89
C ALA A 14 4.54 -12.66 -35.26
N ALA A 15 4.82 -13.24 -34.10
CA ALA A 15 3.80 -13.91 -33.31
C ALA A 15 2.71 -12.88 -32.98
N ALA A 16 1.51 -13.05 -33.53
CA ALA A 16 0.35 -12.26 -33.16
C ALA A 16 0.18 -12.38 -31.64
N LYS A 17 0.30 -11.25 -30.92
CA LYS A 17 0.21 -11.23 -29.47
C LYS A 17 -1.24 -11.59 -29.10
N ALA A 18 -1.46 -12.83 -28.66
CA ALA A 18 -2.75 -13.26 -28.14
C ALA A 18 -3.24 -12.25 -27.11
N ALA A 19 -4.54 -11.94 -27.14
CA ALA A 19 -5.14 -11.06 -26.15
C ALA A 19 -4.78 -11.55 -24.74
N PRO A 20 -4.46 -10.64 -23.80
CA PRO A 20 -4.12 -11.05 -22.45
C PRO A 20 -5.27 -11.86 -21.87
N ALA A 21 -4.96 -13.02 -21.27
CA ALA A 21 -5.96 -13.86 -20.64
C ALA A 21 -6.75 -13.05 -19.60
N PRO A 22 -8.06 -13.29 -19.46
CA PRO A 22 -8.86 -12.58 -18.46
C PRO A 22 -8.30 -12.82 -17.05
N PRO A 23 -8.55 -11.90 -16.10
CA PRO A 23 -8.07 -12.06 -14.73
C PRO A 23 -8.69 -13.31 -14.10
N LEU A 24 -7.86 -14.09 -13.38
CA LEU A 24 -8.32 -15.27 -12.67
C LEU A 24 -9.25 -14.89 -11.51
N ARG A 25 -10.35 -15.62 -11.31
CA ARG A 25 -11.34 -15.36 -10.26
C ARG A 25 -11.43 -16.54 -9.31
N LEU A 26 -12.01 -16.35 -8.12
CA LEU A 26 -12.09 -17.39 -7.10
C LEU A 26 -12.88 -18.61 -7.59
N GLU A 27 -13.93 -18.36 -8.35
CA GLU A 27 -14.76 -19.37 -9.01
C GLU A 27 -13.99 -20.24 -10.01
N ASP A 28 -12.86 -19.76 -10.55
CA ASP A 28 -12.04 -20.53 -11.50
C ASP A 28 -11.16 -21.58 -10.78
N LEU A 29 -10.93 -21.43 -9.46
CA LEU A 29 -10.09 -22.36 -8.67
C LEU A 29 -10.83 -23.64 -8.25
N ALA A 30 -11.62 -24.28 -9.12
CA ALA A 30 -12.28 -25.58 -8.89
C ALA A 30 -12.71 -25.86 -7.42
N CYS A 31 -12.48 -27.07 -6.88
CA CYS A 31 -12.80 -27.42 -5.49
C CYS A 31 -12.09 -26.53 -4.45
N ALA A 32 -10.93 -25.95 -4.79
CA ALA A 32 -10.18 -25.10 -3.88
C ALA A 32 -10.88 -23.76 -3.61
N GLY A 33 -11.55 -23.17 -4.60
CA GLY A 33 -12.30 -21.92 -4.45
C GLY A 33 -13.43 -22.05 -3.44
N ALA A 34 -14.11 -23.20 -3.38
CA ALA A 34 -15.12 -23.48 -2.37
C ALA A 34 -14.52 -23.59 -0.96
N ALA A 35 -13.39 -24.26 -0.80
CA ALA A 35 -12.70 -24.41 0.48
C ALA A 35 -12.12 -23.09 1.04
N LEU A 36 -11.90 -22.11 0.15
CA LEU A 36 -11.44 -20.77 0.53
C LEU A 36 -12.58 -19.81 0.91
N ARG A 37 -13.84 -20.14 0.58
CA ARG A 37 -15.00 -19.36 1.05
C ARG A 37 -15.12 -19.50 2.57
N GLY A 38 -14.98 -18.38 3.28
CA GLY A 38 -15.01 -18.34 4.75
C GLY A 38 -13.65 -18.41 5.44
N GLN A 39 -12.56 -18.53 4.68
CA GLN A 39 -11.20 -18.39 5.18
C GLN A 39 -10.79 -16.90 5.25
N PRO A 40 -9.72 -16.54 6.00
CA PRO A 40 -9.17 -15.19 5.97
C PRO A 40 -8.82 -14.78 4.52
N PRO A 41 -9.13 -13.53 4.13
CA PRO A 41 -9.00 -13.06 2.76
C PRO A 41 -7.57 -13.18 2.22
N GLU A 42 -6.56 -13.03 3.08
CA GLU A 42 -5.14 -13.17 2.74
C GLU A 42 -4.83 -14.54 2.13
N ARG A 43 -5.49 -15.60 2.62
CA ARG A 43 -5.30 -16.97 2.11
C ARG A 43 -5.88 -17.12 0.71
N ALA A 44 -7.06 -16.56 0.47
CA ALA A 44 -7.68 -16.58 -0.85
C ALA A 44 -6.88 -15.73 -1.86
N ILE A 45 -6.41 -14.56 -1.43
CA ILE A 45 -5.54 -13.66 -2.22
C ILE A 45 -4.24 -14.38 -2.61
N ALA A 46 -3.57 -15.04 -1.67
CA ALA A 46 -2.33 -15.78 -1.93
C ALA A 46 -2.56 -16.95 -2.89
N ALA A 47 -3.65 -17.72 -2.71
CA ALA A 47 -3.98 -18.84 -3.59
C ALA A 47 -4.31 -18.38 -5.01
N LEU A 48 -5.08 -17.30 -5.17
CA LEU A 48 -5.39 -16.70 -6.46
C LEU A 48 -4.15 -16.16 -7.16
N HIS A 49 -3.28 -15.48 -6.41
CA HIS A 49 -2.00 -15.00 -6.93
C HIS A 49 -1.15 -16.16 -7.44
N GLN A 50 -0.96 -17.22 -6.64
CA GLN A 50 -0.18 -18.38 -7.03
C GLN A 50 -0.77 -19.08 -8.25
N ALA A 51 -2.08 -19.36 -8.24
CA ALA A 51 -2.75 -20.00 -9.38
C ALA A 51 -2.69 -19.15 -10.66
N ALA A 52 -2.76 -17.82 -10.54
CA ALA A 52 -2.60 -16.92 -11.68
C ALA A 52 -1.17 -16.94 -12.22
N VAL A 53 -0.16 -16.98 -11.35
CA VAL A 53 1.25 -17.11 -11.74
C VAL A 53 1.49 -18.44 -12.46
N ASP A 54 1.01 -19.54 -11.89
CA ASP A 54 1.18 -20.90 -12.45
C ASP A 54 0.47 -21.04 -13.80
N ALA A 55 -0.70 -20.39 -13.96
CA ALA A 55 -1.44 -20.34 -15.22
C ALA A 55 -0.90 -19.32 -16.23
N GLY A 56 0.19 -18.61 -15.93
CA GLY A 56 0.76 -17.58 -16.80
C GLY A 56 -0.14 -16.36 -17.01
N ARG A 57 -1.07 -16.10 -16.08
CA ARG A 57 -2.00 -14.97 -16.12
C ARG A 57 -1.36 -13.74 -15.47
N ASP A 58 -1.62 -12.59 -16.08
CA ASP A 58 -1.07 -11.32 -15.58
C ASP A 58 -1.82 -10.77 -14.38
N MET A 59 -3.08 -11.15 -14.21
CA MET A 59 -3.98 -10.57 -13.22
C MET A 59 -4.89 -11.63 -12.59
N TYR A 60 -5.36 -11.32 -11.38
CA TYR A 60 -6.46 -12.01 -10.72
C TYR A 60 -7.41 -10.97 -10.10
N VAL A 61 -8.62 -11.39 -9.77
CA VAL A 61 -9.61 -10.55 -9.10
C VAL A 61 -9.49 -10.79 -7.60
N ASP A 62 -9.25 -9.73 -6.85
CA ASP A 62 -9.23 -9.78 -5.39
C ASP A 62 -10.65 -10.06 -4.87
N PRO A 63 -10.88 -11.16 -4.13
CA PRO A 63 -12.20 -11.56 -3.66
C PRO A 63 -12.81 -10.58 -2.65
N GLN A 64 -11.99 -9.75 -2.00
CA GLN A 64 -12.48 -8.78 -1.02
C GLN A 64 -12.84 -7.43 -1.65
N SER A 65 -11.98 -6.91 -2.53
CA SER A 65 -12.18 -5.58 -3.13
C SER A 65 -12.86 -5.61 -4.50
N GLY A 66 -12.86 -6.75 -5.18
CA GLY A 66 -13.31 -6.88 -6.57
C GLY A 66 -12.36 -6.27 -7.60
N TYR A 67 -11.20 -5.77 -7.20
CA TYR A 67 -10.23 -5.15 -8.11
C TYR A 67 -9.40 -6.18 -8.86
N ASN A 68 -9.02 -5.83 -10.09
CA ASN A 68 -8.03 -6.56 -10.86
C ASN A 68 -6.63 -6.25 -10.32
N VAL A 69 -5.97 -7.25 -9.75
CA VAL A 69 -4.64 -7.14 -9.16
C VAL A 69 -3.63 -7.84 -10.06
N PHE A 70 -2.50 -7.18 -10.31
CA PHE A 70 -1.39 -7.78 -11.08
C PHE A 70 -0.66 -8.83 -10.26
N THR A 71 -0.25 -9.91 -10.91
CA THR A 71 0.64 -10.92 -10.33
C THR A 71 2.06 -10.37 -10.19
N SER A 72 2.83 -10.93 -9.25
CA SER A 72 4.26 -10.61 -9.11
C SER A 72 5.05 -10.85 -10.40
N ALA A 73 4.74 -11.94 -11.12
CA ALA A 73 5.33 -12.26 -12.42
C ALA A 73 5.06 -11.18 -13.48
N ALA A 74 3.84 -10.65 -13.53
CA ALA A 74 3.52 -9.53 -14.43
C ALA A 74 4.24 -8.24 -14.05
N LEU A 75 4.34 -7.96 -12.75
CA LEU A 75 5.01 -6.78 -12.23
C LEU A 75 6.52 -6.82 -12.45
N ALA A 76 7.15 -8.00 -12.42
CA ALA A 76 8.59 -8.16 -12.63
C ALA A 76 9.06 -7.80 -14.05
N ARG A 77 8.14 -7.66 -15.02
CA ARG A 77 8.44 -7.27 -16.41
C ARG A 77 8.56 -5.76 -16.61
N ARG A 78 8.33 -4.96 -15.56
CA ARG A 78 8.39 -3.49 -15.60
C ARG A 78 9.05 -2.96 -14.32
N PRO A 79 9.64 -1.75 -14.33
CA PRO A 79 10.12 -1.14 -13.10
C PRO A 79 8.96 -0.88 -12.12
N CYS A 80 9.30 -0.75 -10.82
CA CYS A 80 8.32 -0.43 -9.79
C CYS A 80 7.57 0.87 -10.13
N CYS A 81 6.25 0.82 -10.22
CA CYS A 81 5.43 1.95 -10.66
C CYS A 81 4.97 2.88 -9.53
N GLY A 82 5.33 2.60 -8.27
CA GLY A 82 4.95 3.43 -7.12
C GLY A 82 3.50 3.32 -6.66
N ASN A 83 2.67 2.47 -7.29
CA ASN A 83 1.24 2.31 -6.96
C ASN A 83 0.95 1.31 -5.83
N ARG A 84 1.98 0.87 -5.09
CA ARG A 84 1.84 0.00 -3.90
C ARG A 84 1.03 -1.29 -4.17
N CYS A 85 1.33 -1.96 -5.29
CA CYS A 85 0.68 -3.22 -5.70
C CYS A 85 0.85 -4.32 -4.64
N ARG A 86 -0.16 -5.19 -4.45
CA ARG A 86 -0.20 -6.22 -3.40
C ARG A 86 1.01 -7.17 -3.40
N HIS A 87 1.45 -7.61 -4.56
CA HIS A 87 2.55 -8.57 -4.72
C HIS A 87 3.74 -7.94 -5.46
N CYS A 88 4.15 -6.74 -5.05
CA CYS A 88 5.26 -6.03 -5.69
C CYS A 88 6.59 -6.78 -5.46
N PRO A 89 7.29 -7.23 -6.51
CA PRO A 89 8.56 -7.95 -6.38
C PRO A 89 9.74 -7.04 -5.98
N TYR A 90 9.53 -5.72 -5.99
CA TYR A 90 10.54 -4.71 -5.69
C TYR A 90 10.36 -4.07 -4.31
N GLU A 91 9.64 -4.75 -3.39
CA GLU A 91 9.44 -4.27 -2.01
C GLU A 91 8.97 -2.81 -1.93
N HIS A 92 8.11 -2.40 -2.88
CA HIS A 92 7.59 -1.03 -2.98
C HIS A 92 8.66 0.08 -3.08
N ALA A 93 9.84 -0.21 -3.64
CA ALA A 93 10.97 0.72 -3.75
C ALA A 93 10.63 2.14 -4.27
N ASN A 94 9.68 2.26 -5.20
CA ASN A 94 9.29 3.54 -5.80
C ASN A 94 8.00 4.14 -5.22
N VAL A 95 7.47 3.59 -4.12
CA VAL A 95 6.28 4.17 -3.46
C VAL A 95 6.70 5.41 -2.68
N ALA A 96 6.18 6.56 -3.10
CA ALA A 96 6.47 7.82 -2.42
C ALA A 96 5.93 7.78 -0.97
N GLU A 97 6.78 8.15 -0.01
CA GLU A 97 6.33 8.41 1.35
C GLU A 97 5.26 9.50 1.36
N ASN A 98 4.25 9.38 2.23
CA ASN A 98 3.24 10.42 2.42
C ASN A 98 3.80 11.60 3.24
N LYS A 99 4.77 12.32 2.64
CA LYS A 99 5.48 13.45 3.26
C LYS A 99 4.51 14.55 3.69
N ALA A 100 3.46 14.78 2.92
CA ALA A 100 2.42 15.77 3.23
C ALA A 100 1.65 15.42 4.52
N ALA A 101 1.21 14.16 4.69
CA ALA A 101 0.59 13.73 5.94
C ALA A 101 1.57 13.84 7.12
N ARG A 102 2.81 13.39 6.94
CA ARG A 102 3.85 13.50 7.98
C ARG A 102 4.15 14.96 8.36
N GLN A 103 4.09 15.90 7.42
CA GLN A 103 4.28 17.32 7.68
C GLN A 103 3.10 17.92 8.45
N ARG A 104 1.86 17.60 8.07
CA ARG A 104 0.66 18.04 8.80
C ARG A 104 0.65 17.54 10.24
N ASN A 105 0.93 16.25 10.46
CA ASN A 105 1.00 15.69 11.81
C ASN A 105 2.05 16.42 12.67
N ARG A 106 3.22 16.75 12.09
CA ARG A 106 4.26 17.52 12.81
C ARG A 106 3.87 18.96 13.09
N GLN A 107 3.10 19.61 12.21
CA GLN A 107 2.58 20.96 12.45
C GLN A 107 1.58 20.96 13.60
N GLN A 108 0.67 19.99 13.60
CA GLN A 108 -0.32 19.83 14.67
C GLN A 108 0.33 19.59 16.04
N GLN A 109 1.31 18.68 16.12
CA GLN A 109 2.08 18.45 17.35
C GLN A 109 2.77 19.71 17.87
N ARG A 110 3.32 20.56 16.99
CA ARG A 110 3.91 21.83 17.41
C ARG A 110 2.87 22.81 17.94
N GLN A 111 1.70 22.88 17.31
CA GLN A 111 0.61 23.75 17.78
C GLN A 111 0.12 23.32 19.16
N GLU A 112 -0.04 22.00 19.38
CA GLU A 112 -0.41 21.42 20.66
C GLU A 112 0.63 21.71 21.75
N GLN A 113 1.93 21.54 21.45
CA GLN A 113 3.00 21.89 22.40
C GLN A 113 2.99 23.38 22.77
N GLN A 114 2.77 24.27 21.79
CA GLN A 114 2.66 25.70 22.07
C GLN A 114 1.42 26.03 22.90
N GLN A 115 0.30 25.35 22.68
CA GLN A 115 -0.89 25.51 23.48
C GLN A 115 -0.67 25.05 24.92
N GLN A 116 -0.08 23.88 25.12
CA GLN A 116 0.27 23.35 26.45
C GLN A 116 1.20 24.30 27.20
N GLN A 117 2.22 24.85 26.53
CA GLN A 117 3.12 25.84 27.12
C GLN A 117 2.37 27.10 27.54
N ARG A 118 1.44 27.61 26.72
CA ARG A 118 0.61 28.77 27.07
C ARG A 118 -0.30 28.48 28.25
N GLU A 119 -0.95 27.31 28.27
CA GLU A 119 -1.82 26.89 29.38
C GLU A 119 -1.02 26.75 30.68
N GLN A 120 0.18 26.18 30.62
CA GLN A 120 1.08 26.08 31.77
C GLN A 120 1.48 27.47 32.29
N GLN A 121 1.89 28.38 31.39
CA GLN A 121 2.22 29.76 31.76
C GLN A 121 1.04 30.49 32.39
N GLN A 122 -0.18 30.31 31.85
CA GLN A 122 -1.40 30.89 32.44
C GLN A 122 -1.69 30.33 33.83
N ARG A 123 -1.51 29.02 34.04
CA ARG A 123 -1.70 28.39 35.35
C ARG A 123 -0.69 28.94 36.37
N GLU A 124 0.57 29.07 35.97
CA GLU A 124 1.62 29.64 36.81
C GLU A 124 1.37 31.12 37.14
N GLN A 125 0.86 31.91 36.18
CA GLN A 125 0.45 33.30 36.42
C GLN A 125 -0.72 33.37 37.40
N GLN A 126 -1.77 32.58 37.20
CA GLN A 126 -2.92 32.52 38.12
C GLN A 126 -2.51 32.08 39.53
N GLU A 127 -1.52 31.20 39.65
CA GLU A 127 -0.98 30.77 40.94
C GLU A 127 -0.23 31.90 41.65
N GLN A 128 0.54 32.71 40.93
CA GLN A 128 1.21 33.91 41.45
C GLN A 128 0.25 35.03 41.84
N GLU A 129 -0.82 35.22 41.06
CA GLU A 129 -1.84 36.25 41.31
C GLU A 129 -2.87 35.82 42.36
N LYS A 130 -2.86 34.56 42.79
CA LYS A 130 -3.78 34.06 43.81
C LYS A 130 -3.47 34.77 45.14
N PRO A 131 -4.38 35.60 45.67
CA PRO A 131 -4.13 36.28 46.93
C PRO A 131 -3.86 35.22 48.00
N GLY A 132 -2.74 35.37 48.73
CA GLY A 132 -2.34 34.44 49.78
C GLY A 132 -3.51 34.18 50.72
N GLY A 133 -4.02 32.95 50.69
CA GLY A 133 -5.14 32.53 51.52
C GLY A 133 -4.87 32.89 52.98
N TRP A 134 -5.84 33.57 53.57
CA TRP A 134 -5.96 33.90 54.99
C TRP A 134 -5.24 32.87 55.88
N GLN A 135 -4.14 33.31 56.52
CA GLN A 135 -3.53 32.55 57.61
C GLN A 135 -4.43 32.72 58.83
N ASP A 136 -4.85 31.60 59.43
CA ASP A 136 -5.51 31.52 60.72
C ASP A 136 -4.73 32.32 61.77
N GLY A 137 -5.42 33.22 62.48
CA GLY A 137 -4.70 34.15 63.34
C GLY A 137 -5.51 34.99 64.31
N THR A 138 -6.61 34.51 64.87
CA THR A 138 -7.05 34.99 66.20
C THR A 138 -7.64 33.85 67.04
N LEU A 139 -6.79 33.38 67.94
CA LEU A 139 -7.02 32.61 69.16
C LEU A 139 -8.42 32.84 69.79
N SER A 140 -9.18 31.76 69.92
CA SER A 140 -10.31 31.66 70.87
C SER A 140 -9.74 31.55 72.28
N TRP A 141 -10.16 32.48 73.13
CA TRP A 141 -10.08 32.39 74.59
C TRP A 141 -11.18 31.48 75.12
#